data_AF-A0A1X0BRI9-F1
#
_entry.id   AF-A0A1X0BRI9-F1
#
_cell.length_a   1.000
_cell.length_b   1.000
_cell.length_c   1.000
_cell.angle_alpha   90.00
_cell.angle_beta   90.00
_cell.angle_gamma   90.00
#
_symmetry.space_group_name_H-M   'P 1'
#
loop_
_entity.id
_entity.type
_entity.pdbx_description
1 polymer ?
#
loop_
_entity_poly.entity_id
_entity_poly.type
_entity_poly.pdbx_seq_one_letter_code
_entity_poly.pdbx_strand_id
1 'polypeptide(L)'
;MATSNVQPAPDHAPTGPLQRARTDPAYAAYLLLRIGFTALPILFGLDKFTNLLTDWDGYLAPWIVDLSPFTAHQTMLIVGVVEIAAGVAVAVKPRYAAYVVALWLAGIIVNLVSYPGFYDVALRDFGLLVGALALGWLASVYDTPLHRRATR
;
A
#
# COMPACT_ATOMS: atom_id res chain seq x y z
N MET A 1 46.62 -29.41 -33.57
CA MET A 1 46.51 -29.10 -32.13
C MET A 1 45.60 -27.88 -32.02
N ALA A 2 44.29 -28.08 -31.85
CA ALA A 2 43.29 -27.00 -31.85
C ALA A 2 43.03 -26.58 -30.40
N THR A 3 43.36 -25.35 -30.05
CA THR A 3 43.03 -24.75 -28.76
C THR A 3 41.56 -24.33 -28.78
N SER A 4 40.72 -25.09 -28.09
CA SER A 4 39.33 -24.72 -27.82
C SER A 4 39.29 -23.51 -26.89
N ASN A 5 39.06 -22.32 -27.44
CA ASN A 5 38.64 -21.15 -26.66
C ASN A 5 37.21 -21.39 -26.16
N VAL A 6 37.07 -21.84 -24.92
CA VAL A 6 35.80 -21.75 -24.20
C VAL A 6 35.65 -20.29 -23.77
N GLN A 7 34.89 -19.54 -24.56
CA GLN A 7 34.41 -18.22 -24.16
C GLN A 7 33.49 -18.42 -22.94
N PRO A 8 33.76 -17.86 -21.75
CA PRO A 8 32.75 -17.83 -20.70
C PRO A 8 31.55 -17.04 -21.23
N ALA A 9 30.36 -17.63 -21.13
CA ALA A 9 29.12 -16.99 -21.53
C ALA A 9 28.98 -15.63 -20.82
N PRO A 10 28.52 -14.57 -21.51
CA PRO A 10 28.48 -13.23 -20.94
C PRO A 10 27.61 -13.20 -19.67
N ASP A 11 28.15 -12.50 -18.68
CA ASP A 11 27.63 -12.29 -17.34
C ASP A 11 26.13 -12.00 -17.31
N HIS A 12 25.46 -12.50 -16.28
CA HIS A 12 24.05 -12.26 -15.99
C HIS A 12 23.78 -10.76 -15.89
N ALA A 13 23.40 -10.14 -17.02
CA ALA A 13 22.93 -8.77 -17.04
C ALA A 13 21.78 -8.65 -16.01
N PRO A 14 21.76 -7.61 -15.17
CA PRO A 14 20.68 -7.41 -14.23
C PRO A 14 19.38 -7.35 -15.01
N THR A 15 18.55 -8.39 -14.90
CA THR A 15 17.23 -8.41 -15.50
C THR A 15 16.44 -7.28 -14.85
N GLY A 16 16.22 -6.20 -15.61
CA GLY A 16 15.50 -5.03 -15.11
C GLY A 16 14.14 -5.42 -14.53
N PRO A 17 13.56 -4.62 -13.61
CA PRO A 17 12.32 -4.97 -12.91
C PRO A 17 11.18 -5.40 -13.86
N LEU A 18 11.07 -4.75 -15.02
CA LEU A 18 10.07 -5.08 -16.04
C LEU A 18 10.32 -6.43 -16.71
N GLN A 19 11.58 -6.81 -16.93
CA GLN A 19 11.92 -8.11 -17.49
C GLN A 19 11.64 -9.23 -16.48
N ARG A 20 11.99 -9.00 -15.20
CA ARG A 20 11.66 -9.93 -14.12
C ARG A 20 10.16 -10.10 -13.95
N ALA A 21 9.38 -9.02 -14.03
CA ALA A 21 7.92 -9.10 -13.97
C ALA A 21 7.31 -9.91 -15.14
N ARG A 22 7.96 -9.94 -16.31
CA ARG A 22 7.50 -10.78 -17.44
C ARG A 22 7.76 -12.27 -17.22
N THR A 23 8.79 -12.62 -16.45
CA THR A 23 9.21 -14.01 -16.24
C THR A 23 8.72 -14.59 -14.90
N ASP A 24 8.44 -13.74 -13.92
CA ASP A 24 7.94 -14.11 -12.59
C ASP A 24 6.60 -13.40 -12.32
N PRO A 25 5.47 -14.10 -12.48
CA PRO A 25 4.14 -13.54 -12.23
C PRO A 25 3.92 -13.05 -10.79
N ALA A 26 4.55 -13.68 -9.79
CA ALA A 26 4.41 -13.26 -8.39
C ALA A 26 5.17 -11.95 -8.13
N TYR A 27 6.33 -11.75 -8.77
CA TYR A 27 7.03 -10.47 -8.76
C TYR A 27 6.22 -9.38 -9.48
N ALA A 28 5.54 -9.71 -10.59
CA ALA A 28 4.65 -8.77 -11.28
C ALA A 28 3.49 -8.33 -10.38
N ALA A 29 2.82 -9.28 -9.72
CA ALA A 29 1.73 -8.99 -8.78
C ALA A 29 2.22 -8.11 -7.61
N TYR A 30 3.40 -8.42 -7.05
CA TYR A 30 4.05 -7.58 -6.04
C TYR A 30 4.25 -6.14 -6.51
N LEU A 31 4.77 -5.95 -7.73
CA LEU A 31 5.03 -4.61 -8.27
C LEU A 31 3.74 -3.83 -8.49
N LEU A 32 2.70 -4.49 -9.04
CA LEU A 32 1.38 -3.89 -9.24
C LEU A 32 0.74 -3.47 -7.92
N LEU A 33 0.75 -4.36 -6.94
CA LEU A 33 0.22 -4.06 -5.61
C LEU A 33 1.02 -2.93 -4.95
N ARG A 34 2.35 -2.93 -5.04
CA ARG A 34 3.18 -1.85 -4.50
C ARG A 34 2.84 -0.51 -5.12
N ILE A 35 2.69 -0.45 -6.44
CA ILE A 35 2.32 0.78 -7.15
C ILE A 35 0.92 1.22 -6.73
N GLY A 36 -0.06 0.31 -6.74
CA GLY A 36 -1.44 0.59 -6.35
C GLY A 36 -1.56 1.10 -4.92
N PHE A 37 -0.99 0.40 -3.94
CA PHE A 37 -1.01 0.80 -2.52
C PHE A 37 -0.07 1.95 -2.19
N THR A 38 0.78 2.38 -3.12
CA THR A 38 1.49 3.67 -3.01
C THR A 38 0.59 4.80 -3.50
N ALA A 39 0.02 4.65 -4.70
CA ALA A 39 -0.74 5.70 -5.36
C ALA A 39 -2.11 5.95 -4.71
N LEU A 40 -2.88 4.89 -4.43
CA LEU A 40 -4.24 5.01 -3.92
C LEU A 40 -4.33 5.80 -2.61
N PRO A 41 -3.55 5.51 -1.55
CA PRO A 41 -3.63 6.28 -0.30
C PRO A 41 -3.20 7.74 -0.48
N ILE A 42 -2.22 8.01 -1.35
CA ILE A 42 -1.80 9.38 -1.64
C ILE A 42 -2.92 10.15 -2.34
N LEU A 43 -3.56 9.55 -3.34
CA LEU A 43 -4.66 10.19 -4.07
C LEU A 43 -5.88 10.40 -3.17
N PHE A 44 -6.29 9.41 -2.38
CA PHE A 44 -7.39 9.56 -1.43
C PHE A 44 -7.09 10.60 -0.36
N GLY A 45 -5.86 10.61 0.16
CA GLY A 45 -5.47 11.57 1.17
C GLY A 45 -5.41 12.99 0.64
N LEU A 46 -4.91 13.20 -0.60
CA LEU A 46 -4.95 14.51 -1.26
C LEU A 46 -6.38 14.96 -1.55
N ASP A 47 -7.25 14.05 -1.98
CA ASP A 47 -8.63 14.39 -2.29
C ASP A 47 -9.42 14.86 -1.06
N LYS A 48 -9.06 14.43 0.15
CA LYS A 48 -9.66 14.93 1.41
C LYS A 48 -9.40 16.41 1.66
N PHE A 49 -8.39 17.01 1.03
CA PHE A 49 -8.15 18.46 1.09
C PHE A 49 -8.88 19.23 -0.01
N THR A 50 -9.15 18.59 -1.15
CA THR A 50 -9.74 19.24 -2.32
C THR A 50 -11.23 18.95 -2.49
N ASN A 51 -11.74 17.88 -1.88
CA ASN A 51 -13.08 17.33 -2.05
C ASN A 51 -13.51 17.25 -3.53
N LEU A 52 -12.60 16.82 -4.41
CA LEU A 52 -12.85 16.80 -5.85
C LEU A 52 -13.62 15.56 -6.28
N LEU A 53 -13.35 14.40 -5.66
CA LEU A 53 -14.08 13.17 -5.94
C LEU A 53 -15.36 13.06 -5.11
N THR A 54 -15.30 13.44 -3.83
CA THR A 54 -16.45 13.38 -2.92
C THR A 54 -16.29 14.32 -1.72
N ASP A 55 -17.38 14.56 -1.00
CA ASP A 55 -17.35 15.16 0.33
C ASP A 55 -17.04 14.08 1.36
N TRP A 56 -15.82 14.10 1.88
CA TRP A 56 -15.33 13.06 2.77
C TRP A 56 -15.87 13.18 4.19
N ASP A 57 -16.30 14.35 4.62
CA ASP A 57 -16.73 14.59 6.01
C ASP A 57 -17.92 13.69 6.38
N GLY A 58 -18.80 13.42 5.42
CA GLY A 58 -19.96 12.54 5.58
C GLY A 58 -19.63 11.05 5.71
N TYR A 59 -18.39 10.64 5.45
CA TYR A 59 -17.94 9.25 5.62
C TYR A 59 -17.48 8.95 7.05
N LEU A 60 -17.33 9.97 7.89
CA LEU A 60 -16.94 9.80 9.29
C LEU A 60 -18.17 9.46 10.13
N ALA A 61 -18.09 8.38 10.90
CA ALA A 61 -19.19 7.95 11.75
C ALA A 61 -19.49 9.02 12.81
N PRO A 62 -20.77 9.33 13.08
CA PRO A 62 -21.15 10.40 14.01
C PRO A 62 -20.51 10.26 15.40
N TRP A 63 -20.43 9.03 15.92
CA TRP A 63 -19.83 8.76 17.23
C TRP A 63 -18.32 9.04 17.30
N ILE A 64 -17.61 8.97 16.16
CA ILE A 64 -16.18 9.33 16.10
C ILE A 64 -16.01 10.84 16.16
N VAL A 65 -16.90 11.57 15.49
CA VAL A 65 -16.95 13.04 15.56
C VAL A 65 -17.25 13.48 16.99
N ASP A 66 -18.23 12.85 17.64
CA ASP A 66 -18.64 13.20 19.01
C ASP A 66 -17.55 12.92 20.07
N LEU A 67 -16.65 11.96 19.81
CA LEU A 67 -15.52 11.65 20.68
C LEU A 67 -14.32 12.58 20.45
N SER A 68 -14.23 13.17 19.25
CA SER A 68 -13.12 14.00 18.84
C SER A 68 -13.28 15.43 19.38
N PRO A 69 -12.21 16.07 19.86
CA PRO A 69 -12.23 17.52 20.15
C PRO A 69 -12.25 18.37 18.86
N PHE A 70 -12.18 17.74 17.69
CA PHE A 70 -12.11 18.39 16.38
C PHE A 70 -13.43 18.28 15.62
N THR A 71 -13.64 19.15 14.64
CA THR A 71 -14.76 19.01 13.71
C THR A 71 -14.58 17.79 12.79
N ALA A 72 -15.67 17.33 12.17
CA ALA A 72 -15.62 16.26 11.16
C ALA A 72 -14.58 16.59 10.06
N HIS A 73 -14.62 17.83 9.55
CA HIS A 73 -13.68 18.32 8.56
C HIS A 73 -12.23 18.23 9.01
N GLN A 74 -11.91 18.78 10.19
CA GLN A 74 -10.55 18.74 10.72
C GLN A 74 -10.05 17.32 10.92
N THR A 75 -10.92 16.43 11.42
CA THR A 75 -10.61 15.01 11.57
C THR A 75 -10.30 14.38 10.21
N MET A 76 -11.09 14.69 9.19
CA MET A 76 -10.89 14.16 7.84
C MET A 76 -9.60 14.67 7.18
N LEU A 77 -9.22 15.92 7.40
CA LEU A 77 -7.92 16.44 6.96
C LEU A 77 -6.74 15.69 7.62
N ILE A 78 -6.85 15.38 8.92
CA ILE A 78 -5.84 14.57 9.63
C ILE A 78 -5.76 13.17 9.03
N VAL A 79 -6.90 12.53 8.79
CA VAL A 79 -6.97 11.22 8.11
C VAL A 79 -6.27 11.30 6.74
N GLY A 80 -6.49 12.38 5.98
CA GLY A 80 -5.81 12.60 4.69
C GLY A 80 -4.29 12.68 4.80
N VAL A 81 -3.74 13.36 5.81
CA VAL A 81 -2.29 13.36 6.07
C VAL A 81 -1.76 11.94 6.35
N VAL A 82 -2.49 11.18 7.18
CA VAL A 82 -2.08 9.81 7.54
C VAL A 82 -2.08 8.90 6.31
N GLU A 83 -3.08 9.00 5.43
CA GLU A 83 -3.14 8.21 4.21
C GLU A 83 -2.00 8.53 3.23
N ILE A 84 -1.66 9.81 3.06
CA ILE A 84 -0.50 10.22 2.26
C ILE A 84 0.79 9.63 2.84
N ALA A 85 0.98 9.75 4.16
CA ALA A 85 2.14 9.19 4.84
C ALA A 85 2.22 7.67 4.69
N ALA A 86 1.08 6.98 4.77
CA ALA A 86 0.99 5.54 4.59
C ALA A 86 1.36 5.13 3.15
N GLY A 87 0.87 5.83 2.12
CA GLY A 87 1.25 5.58 0.74
C GLY A 87 2.74 5.79 0.48
N VAL A 88 3.32 6.86 1.04
CA VAL A 88 4.78 7.09 0.98
C VAL A 88 5.54 5.97 1.70
N ALA A 89 5.07 5.52 2.86
CA ALA A 89 5.68 4.40 3.59
C ALA A 89 5.65 3.10 2.78
N VAL A 90 4.56 2.81 2.06
CA VAL A 90 4.48 1.65 1.13
C VAL A 90 5.47 1.79 -0.02
N ALA A 91 5.65 3.00 -0.56
CA ALA A 91 6.63 3.26 -1.60
C ALA A 91 8.05 2.92 -1.14
N VAL A 92 8.41 3.29 0.09
CA VAL A 92 9.76 3.11 0.64
C VAL A 92 9.98 1.68 1.16
N LYS A 93 9.05 1.16 1.97
CA LYS A 93 9.19 -0.11 2.69
C LYS A 93 7.89 -0.91 2.75
N PRO A 94 7.46 -1.51 1.63
CA PRO A 94 6.17 -2.20 1.55
C PRO A 94 6.06 -3.38 2.53
N ARG A 95 7.18 -4.02 2.90
CA ARG A 95 7.21 -5.17 3.82
C ARG A 95 6.52 -4.93 5.15
N TYR A 96 6.63 -3.73 5.71
CA TYR A 96 6.01 -3.37 6.98
C TYR A 96 4.82 -2.45 6.78
N ALA A 97 4.95 -1.49 5.86
CA ALA A 97 3.90 -0.51 5.60
C ALA A 97 2.59 -1.15 5.10
N ALA A 98 2.65 -2.28 4.37
CA ALA A 98 1.45 -2.97 3.92
C ALA A 98 0.57 -3.46 5.07
N TYR A 99 1.15 -3.93 6.18
CA TYR A 99 0.40 -4.32 7.37
C TYR A 99 -0.17 -3.13 8.13
N VAL A 100 0.56 -2.01 8.15
CA VAL A 100 0.05 -0.74 8.73
C VAL A 100 -1.16 -0.26 7.92
N VAL A 101 -1.08 -0.29 6.58
CA VAL A 101 -2.20 0.05 5.70
C VAL A 101 -3.37 -0.90 5.90
N ALA A 102 -3.13 -2.21 6.03
CA ALA A 102 -4.19 -3.18 6.30
C ALA A 102 -4.91 -2.90 7.64
N LEU A 103 -4.16 -2.57 8.69
CA LEU A 103 -4.74 -2.18 9.98
C LEU A 103 -5.53 -0.86 9.88
N TRP A 104 -5.02 0.10 9.13
CA TRP A 104 -5.71 1.37 8.89
C TRP A 104 -7.02 1.17 8.15
N LEU A 105 -7.01 0.38 7.07
CA LEU A 105 -8.21 -0.01 6.33
C LEU A 105 -9.21 -0.75 7.22
N ALA A 106 -8.76 -1.61 8.13
CA ALA A 106 -9.64 -2.24 9.10
C ALA A 106 -10.38 -1.21 9.98
N GLY A 107 -9.68 -0.16 10.41
CA GLY A 107 -10.28 0.96 11.13
C GLY A 107 -11.32 1.71 10.29
N ILE A 108 -11.03 1.99 9.02
CA ILE A 108 -11.98 2.63 8.09
C ILE A 108 -13.23 1.75 7.89
N ILE A 109 -13.06 0.45 7.70
CA ILE A 109 -14.17 -0.49 7.55
C ILE A 109 -15.05 -0.49 8.79
N VAL A 110 -14.46 -0.55 9.99
CA VAL A 110 -15.22 -0.48 11.25
C VAL A 110 -16.00 0.84 11.34
N ASN A 111 -15.38 1.96 10.98
CA ASN A 111 -16.06 3.25 10.88
C ASN A 111 -17.28 3.16 9.94
N LEU A 112 -17.11 2.66 8.72
CA LEU A 112 -18.18 2.62 7.70
C LEU A 112 -19.31 1.63 8.03
N VAL A 113 -19.02 0.54 8.75
CA VAL A 113 -20.03 -0.44 9.16
C VAL A 113 -20.78 0.00 10.42
N SER A 114 -20.22 0.94 11.18
CA SER A 114 -20.82 1.40 12.44
C SER A 114 -22.09 2.26 12.28
N TYR A 115 -22.42 2.68 11.06
CA TYR A 115 -23.63 3.47 10.77
C TYR A 115 -24.14 3.16 9.34
N PRO A 116 -25.43 3.37 9.06
CA PRO A 116 -26.03 2.95 7.79
C PRO A 116 -25.61 3.87 6.63
N GLY A 117 -25.52 3.30 5.43
CA GLY A 117 -25.35 4.05 4.17
C GLY A 117 -24.07 3.72 3.38
N PHE A 118 -23.10 3.03 3.98
CA PHE A 118 -21.76 2.84 3.39
C PHE A 118 -21.27 1.38 3.36
N TYR A 119 -22.17 0.40 3.48
CA TYR A 119 -21.78 -1.02 3.51
C TYR A 119 -21.16 -1.52 2.20
N ASP A 120 -21.57 -0.95 1.07
CA ASP A 120 -20.97 -1.22 -0.23
C ASP A 120 -19.53 -0.70 -0.32
N VAL A 121 -19.25 0.47 0.25
CA VAL A 121 -17.89 1.02 0.37
C VAL A 121 -17.06 0.18 1.33
N ALA A 122 -17.60 -0.19 2.49
CA ALA A 122 -16.93 -1.06 3.45
C ALA A 122 -16.51 -2.41 2.84
N LEU A 123 -17.35 -3.00 1.98
CA LEU A 123 -17.04 -4.24 1.28
C LEU A 123 -15.89 -4.07 0.27
N ARG A 124 -15.83 -2.93 -0.43
CA ARG A 124 -14.72 -2.61 -1.35
C ARG A 124 -13.42 -2.44 -0.57
N ASP A 125 -13.47 -1.73 0.54
CA ASP A 125 -12.32 -1.51 1.42
C ASP A 125 -11.84 -2.82 2.05
N PHE A 126 -12.73 -3.77 2.32
CA PHE A 126 -12.34 -5.12 2.71
C PHE A 126 -11.51 -5.81 1.61
N GLY A 127 -11.87 -5.64 0.34
CA GLY A 127 -11.06 -6.09 -0.80
C GLY A 127 -9.67 -5.45 -0.82
N LEU A 128 -9.58 -4.14 -0.55
CA LEU A 128 -8.31 -3.42 -0.43
C LEU A 128 -7.50 -3.93 0.77
N LEU A 129 -8.13 -4.24 1.90
CA LEU A 129 -7.47 -4.80 3.07
C LEU A 129 -6.83 -6.15 2.73
N VAL A 130 -7.56 -7.04 2.07
CA VAL A 130 -7.02 -8.33 1.61
C VAL A 130 -5.87 -8.12 0.63
N GLY A 131 -5.99 -7.17 -0.30
CA GLY A 131 -4.91 -6.78 -1.21
C GLY A 131 -3.65 -6.27 -0.48
N ALA A 132 -3.81 -5.49 0.58
CA ALA A 132 -2.71 -5.00 1.40
C ALA A 132 -2.02 -6.14 2.15
N LEU A 133 -2.76 -7.11 2.68
CA LEU A 133 -2.18 -8.32 3.29
C LEU A 133 -1.39 -9.14 2.27
N ALA A 134 -1.93 -9.32 1.06
CA ALA A 134 -1.24 -9.98 -0.03
C ALA A 134 0.07 -9.25 -0.41
N LEU A 135 0.05 -7.92 -0.45
CA LEU A 135 1.26 -7.11 -0.64
C LEU A 135 2.28 -7.37 0.46
N GLY A 136 1.86 -7.41 1.73
CA GLY A 136 2.74 -7.71 2.87
C GLY A 136 3.42 -9.08 2.74
N TRP A 137 2.65 -10.11 2.35
CA TRP A 137 3.18 -11.45 2.12
C TRP A 137 4.18 -11.50 0.96
N LEU A 138 3.85 -10.89 -0.19
CA LEU A 138 4.77 -10.84 -1.33
C LEU A 138 6.02 -10.00 -1.03
N ALA A 139 5.86 -8.88 -0.32
CA ALA A 139 6.97 -8.03 0.11
C ALA A 139 7.92 -8.78 1.07
N SER A 140 7.42 -9.76 1.83
CA SER A 140 8.28 -10.60 2.68
C SER A 140 9.31 -11.41 1.88
N VAL A 141 9.01 -11.71 0.61
CA VAL A 141 9.87 -12.44 -0.32
C VAL A 141 10.75 -11.48 -1.15
N TYR A 142 10.15 -10.43 -1.69
CA TYR A 142 10.81 -9.57 -2.68
C TYR A 142 11.43 -8.28 -2.13
N ASP A 143 11.11 -7.86 -0.90
CA ASP A 143 11.67 -6.68 -0.25
C ASP A 143 12.68 -7.09 0.84
N THR A 144 13.91 -6.60 0.73
CA THR A 144 15.02 -6.99 1.62
C THR A 144 14.75 -6.49 3.04
N PRO A 145 14.85 -7.31 4.09
CA PRO A 145 14.60 -6.87 5.46
C PRO A 145 15.60 -5.78 5.89
N LEU A 146 15.14 -4.85 6.76
CA LEU A 146 15.92 -3.70 7.20
C LEU A 146 17.19 -4.09 8.00
N HIS A 147 17.22 -5.30 8.58
CA HIS A 147 18.35 -5.79 9.37
C HIS A 147 19.19 -6.82 8.59
N ARG A 148 20.21 -6.35 7.88
CA ARG A 148 21.50 -7.06 7.75
C ARG A 148 22.54 -6.24 8.49
N ARG A 149 22.68 -6.45 9.80
CA ARG A 149 23.94 -6.11 10.47
C ARG A 149 24.94 -7.19 10.10
N ALA A 150 25.96 -6.79 9.35
CA ALA A 150 27.15 -7.58 9.15
C ALA A 150 27.80 -7.83 10.52
N THR A 151 27.93 -9.09 10.90
CA THR A 151 28.94 -9.51 11.86
C THR A 151 29.85 -10.48 11.13
N ARG A 152 31.13 -10.07 11.08
CA ARG A 152 32.29 -10.75 10.53
C ARG A 152 32.51 -12.11 11.16
#